data_AF-A0A3P1V7I2-F1
#
_entry.id   AF-A0A3P1V7I2-F1
#
_cell.length_a   1.000
_cell.length_b   1.000
_cell.length_c   1.000
_cell.angle_alpha   90.00
_cell.angle_beta   90.00
_cell.angle_gamma   90.00
#
_symmetry.space_group_name_H-M   'P 1'
#
loop_
_entity.id
_entity.type
_entity.pdbx_description
1 polymer ?
#
loop_
_entity_poly.entity_id
_entity_poly.type
_entity_poly.pdbx_seq_one_letter_code
_entity_poly.pdbx_strand_id
1 'polypeptide(L)'
;MGASTLERIDLAPQTVREIKEVNPASGTSILLRSPDHQEIELPPGVQRMILDALVSIAEHGEVVIGRVPDELTSTVAADMLGVSRPTLLKWSREGLIDSFKVGSHTRFRREDIIRFRTERERERRQAFNELRALDAADDTALLNE
;
A
#
# COMPACT_ATOMS: atom_id res chain seq x y z
N MET A 1 10.78 -16.21 -19.35
CA MET A 1 9.76 -15.51 -18.53
C MET A 1 10.07 -15.82 -17.07
N GLY A 2 10.79 -14.94 -16.38
CA GLY A 2 11.09 -15.13 -14.96
C GLY A 2 9.86 -14.75 -14.15
N ALA A 3 9.25 -15.72 -13.47
CA ALA A 3 8.16 -15.43 -12.53
C ALA A 3 8.74 -14.51 -11.44
N SER A 4 8.22 -13.28 -11.36
CA SER A 4 8.51 -12.42 -10.21
C SER A 4 7.61 -12.89 -9.07
N THR A 5 8.20 -13.60 -8.11
CA THR A 5 7.46 -14.13 -6.95
C THR A 5 7.23 -13.00 -5.95
N LEU A 6 5.97 -12.76 -5.62
CA LEU A 6 5.60 -11.96 -4.45
C LEU A 6 5.62 -12.92 -3.25
N GLU A 7 6.43 -12.59 -2.25
CA GLU A 7 6.48 -13.35 -1.00
C GLU A 7 5.69 -12.59 0.06
N ARG A 8 4.72 -13.26 0.67
CA ARG A 8 3.98 -12.72 1.82
C ARG A 8 4.72 -13.10 3.09
N ILE A 9 4.95 -12.11 3.95
CA ILE A 9 5.58 -12.36 5.24
C ILE A 9 4.46 -12.52 6.28
N ASP A 10 4.32 -13.72 6.83
CA ASP A 10 3.38 -13.98 7.92
C ASP A 10 3.99 -13.48 9.24
N LEU A 11 3.28 -12.56 9.90
CA LEU A 11 3.73 -11.89 11.12
C LEU A 11 2.94 -12.40 12.32
N ALA A 12 3.64 -12.72 13.40
CA ALA A 12 2.99 -13.06 14.66
C ALA A 12 2.33 -11.82 15.27
N PRO A 13 1.17 -11.94 15.96
CA PRO A 13 0.48 -10.79 16.58
C PRO A 13 1.38 -9.98 17.54
N GLN A 14 2.30 -10.65 18.24
CA GLN A 14 3.27 -10.00 19.11
C GLN A 14 4.24 -9.10 18.34
N THR A 15 4.72 -9.55 17.17
CA THR A 15 5.63 -8.78 16.30
C THR A 15 4.94 -7.54 15.75
N VAL A 16 3.67 -7.64 15.36
CA VAL A 16 2.88 -6.47 14.93
C VAL A 16 2.75 -5.45 16.05
N ARG A 17 2.57 -5.91 17.30
CA ARG A 17 2.49 -5.03 18.47
C ARG A 17 3.82 -4.34 18.75
N GLU A 18 4.93 -5.07 18.73
CA GLU A 18 6.28 -4.51 18.89
C GLU A 18 6.56 -3.44 17.83
N ILE A 19 6.22 -3.70 16.56
CA ILE A 19 6.39 -2.74 15.46
C ILE A 19 5.56 -1.47 15.69
N LYS A 20 4.35 -1.56 16.24
CA LYS A 20 3.53 -0.38 16.59
C LYS A 20 4.16 0.47 17.70
N GLU A 21 4.91 -0.16 18.60
CA GLU A 21 5.62 0.54 19.69
C GLU A 21 6.90 1.22 19.18
N VAL A 22 7.50 0.66 18.11
CA VAL A 22 8.54 1.36 17.35
C VAL A 22 7.89 2.50 16.56
N ASN A 23 7.82 3.69 17.15
CA ASN A 23 7.44 4.91 16.44
C ASN A 23 8.69 5.50 15.78
N PRO A 24 8.97 5.25 14.49
CA PRO A 24 10.15 5.82 13.83
C PRO A 24 9.96 7.34 13.73
N ALA A 25 10.60 8.08 14.63
CA ALA A 25 10.67 9.53 14.55
C ALA A 25 11.41 9.96 13.27
N SER A 26 11.13 11.17 12.78
CA SER A 26 11.85 11.74 11.65
C SER A 26 13.36 11.78 11.94
N GLY A 27 14.16 11.12 11.09
CA GLY A 27 15.62 10.95 11.29
C GLY A 27 16.06 9.55 11.75
N THR A 28 15.15 8.57 11.80
CA THR A 28 15.50 7.18 12.15
C THR A 28 16.33 6.51 11.05
N SER A 29 17.53 6.03 11.38
CA SER A 29 18.39 5.21 10.52
C SER A 29 18.37 3.74 10.97
N ILE A 30 18.42 2.81 10.02
CA ILE A 30 18.47 1.36 10.31
C ILE A 30 19.90 0.85 10.15
N LEU A 31 20.41 0.22 11.21
CA LEU A 31 21.72 -0.42 11.25
C LEU A 31 21.55 -1.94 11.34
N LEU A 32 22.29 -2.69 10.52
CA LEU A 32 22.44 -4.12 10.70
C LEU A 32 23.68 -4.38 11.55
N ARG A 33 23.51 -5.08 12.66
CA ARG A 33 24.63 -5.54 13.48
C ARG A 33 24.94 -7.00 13.17
N SER A 34 26.14 -7.27 12.70
CA SER A 34 26.61 -8.64 12.49
C SER A 34 26.93 -9.31 13.84
N PRO A 35 27.04 -10.67 13.88
CA PRO A 35 27.49 -11.38 15.08
C PRO A 35 28.85 -10.90 15.61
N ASP A 36 29.68 -10.35 14.73
CA ASP A 36 31.02 -9.84 15.03
C ASP A 36 31.00 -8.38 15.55
N HIS A 37 29.82 -7.88 15.92
CA HIS A 37 29.56 -6.49 16.33
C HIS A 37 29.87 -5.43 15.26
N GLN A 38 30.06 -5.83 14.00
CA GLN A 38 30.20 -4.87 12.92
C GLN A 38 28.84 -4.25 12.61
N GLU A 39 28.82 -2.93 12.54
CA GLU A 39 27.62 -2.17 12.15
C GLU A 39 27.70 -1.86 10.67
N ILE A 40 26.65 -2.25 9.95
CA ILE A 40 26.48 -2.01 8.53
C ILE A 40 25.30 -1.06 8.38
N GLU A 41 25.58 0.14 7.88
CA GLU A 41 24.55 1.09 7.53
C GLU A 41 23.87 0.68 6.22
N LEU A 42 22.54 0.63 6.25
CA LEU A 42 21.78 0.26 5.07
C LEU A 42 21.75 1.40 4.05
N PRO A 43 21.79 1.12 2.73
CA PRO A 43 21.60 2.17 1.73
C PRO A 43 20.25 2.89 1.89
N PRO A 44 20.14 4.19 1.56
CA PRO A 44 18.93 4.98 1.80
C PRO A 44 17.66 4.38 1.20
N GLY A 45 17.75 3.76 0.01
CA GLY A 45 16.61 3.10 -0.64
C GLY A 45 16.09 1.89 0.14
N VAL A 46 17.00 1.10 0.74
CA VAL A 46 16.65 -0.07 1.56
C VAL A 46 16.04 0.39 2.89
N GLN A 47 16.63 1.43 3.52
CA GLN A 47 16.08 2.02 4.73
C GLN A 47 14.62 2.47 4.52
N ARG A 48 14.37 3.22 3.44
CA ARG A 48 13.03 3.71 3.09
C ARG A 48 12.05 2.55 2.87
N MET A 49 12.46 1.53 2.12
CA MET A 49 11.63 0.35 1.89
C MET A 49 11.23 -0.35 3.21
N ILE A 50 12.18 -0.52 4.14
CA ILE A 50 11.89 -1.15 5.43
C ILE A 50 10.98 -0.26 6.29
N LEU A 51 11.22 1.05 6.31
CA LEU A 51 10.35 2.00 7.03
C LEU A 51 8.92 1.97 6.48
N ASP A 52 8.74 1.99 5.16
CA ASP A 52 7.44 1.89 4.52
C ASP A 52 6.75 0.56 4.86
N ALA A 53 7.51 -0.54 4.92
CA ALA A 53 7.01 -1.84 5.36
C ALA A 53 6.56 -1.84 6.83
N LEU A 54 7.34 -1.25 7.74
CA LEU A 54 6.97 -1.14 9.16
C LEU A 54 5.69 -0.35 9.36
N VAL A 55 5.50 0.76 8.61
CA VAL A 55 4.25 1.54 8.61
C VAL A 55 3.08 0.67 8.12
N SER A 56 3.24 -0.02 7.00
CA SER A 56 2.21 -0.94 6.47
C SER A 56 1.82 -2.02 7.47
N ILE A 57 2.79 -2.60 8.18
CA ILE A 57 2.54 -3.61 9.21
C ILE A 57 1.79 -3.00 10.40
N ALA A 58 2.18 -1.82 10.85
CA ALA A 58 1.51 -1.13 11.95
C ALA A 58 0.04 -0.82 11.60
N GLU A 59 -0.24 -0.41 10.36
CA GLU A 59 -1.59 -0.05 9.93
C GLU A 59 -2.46 -1.26 9.55
N HIS A 60 -1.89 -2.26 8.86
CA HIS A 60 -2.64 -3.32 8.21
C HIS A 60 -2.35 -4.73 8.74
N GLY A 61 -1.26 -4.90 9.50
CA GLY A 61 -0.87 -6.19 10.08
C GLY A 61 -0.18 -7.16 9.13
N GLU A 62 -0.01 -6.80 7.85
CA GLU A 62 0.66 -7.62 6.84
C GLU A 62 1.52 -6.78 5.87
N VAL A 63 2.49 -7.43 5.24
CA VAL A 63 3.31 -6.85 4.17
C VAL A 63 3.65 -7.90 3.11
N VAL A 64 3.70 -7.46 1.85
CA VAL A 64 4.11 -8.27 0.69
C VAL A 64 5.36 -7.65 0.09
N ILE A 65 6.42 -8.45 -0.05
CA ILE A 65 7.69 -8.02 -0.65
C ILE A 65 7.90 -8.76 -1.96
N GLY A 66 8.25 -8.03 -3.01
CA GLY A 66 8.66 -8.64 -4.27
C GLY A 66 8.76 -7.65 -5.41
N ARG A 67 9.26 -8.14 -6.55
CA ARG A 67 9.28 -7.38 -7.79
C ARG A 67 7.90 -7.47 -8.42
N VAL A 68 7.22 -6.34 -8.56
CA VAL A 68 5.92 -6.33 -9.24
C VAL A 68 6.18 -6.37 -10.76
N PRO A 69 5.73 -7.40 -11.49
CA PRO A 69 5.89 -7.47 -12.94
C PRO A 69 5.04 -6.40 -13.64
N ASP A 70 5.39 -6.03 -14.87
CA ASP A 70 4.62 -5.02 -15.62
C ASP A 70 3.22 -5.53 -16.01
N GLU A 71 3.05 -6.84 -16.15
CA GLU A 71 1.77 -7.49 -16.38
C GLU A 71 1.29 -8.22 -15.12
N LEU A 72 0.12 -7.84 -14.64
CA LEU A 72 -0.47 -8.35 -13.42
C LEU A 72 -1.58 -9.35 -13.72
N THR A 73 -1.63 -10.41 -12.92
CA THR A 73 -2.81 -11.26 -12.87
C THR A 73 -3.96 -10.50 -12.20
N SER A 74 -5.20 -10.92 -12.46
CA SER A 74 -6.37 -10.33 -11.77
C SER A 74 -6.32 -10.47 -10.25
N THR A 75 -5.58 -11.46 -9.72
CA THR A 75 -5.43 -11.65 -8.28
C THR A 75 -4.48 -10.59 -7.73
N VAL A 76 -3.26 -10.51 -8.27
CA VAL A 76 -2.26 -9.52 -7.83
C VAL A 76 -2.78 -8.09 -7.98
N ALA A 77 -3.44 -7.78 -9.10
CA ALA A 77 -4.02 -6.45 -9.31
C ALA A 77 -5.14 -6.13 -8.29
N ALA A 78 -5.95 -7.12 -7.91
CA ALA A 78 -7.02 -6.91 -6.94
C ALA A 78 -6.46 -6.72 -5.52
N ASP A 79 -5.44 -7.51 -5.15
CA ASP A 79 -4.72 -7.39 -3.89
C ASP A 79 -4.06 -6.01 -3.77
N MET A 80 -3.42 -5.52 -4.85
CA MET A 80 -2.81 -4.18 -4.88
C MET A 80 -3.81 -3.03 -4.70
N LEU A 81 -5.07 -3.23 -5.09
CA LEU A 81 -6.16 -2.27 -4.93
C LEU A 81 -6.94 -2.44 -3.62
N GLY A 82 -6.64 -3.48 -2.83
CA GLY A 82 -7.37 -3.80 -1.60
C GLY A 82 -8.84 -4.19 -1.86
N VAL A 83 -9.13 -4.85 -3.00
CA VAL A 83 -10.49 -5.28 -3.36
C VAL A 83 -10.55 -6.74 -3.76
N SER A 84 -11.76 -7.29 -3.84
CA SER A 84 -11.94 -8.65 -4.34
C SER A 84 -11.67 -8.75 -5.85
N ARG A 85 -11.14 -9.90 -6.30
CA ARG A 85 -10.97 -10.20 -7.73
C ARG A 85 -12.26 -10.01 -8.56
N PRO A 86 -13.45 -10.47 -8.11
CA PRO A 86 -14.71 -10.18 -8.82
C PRO A 86 -14.98 -8.67 -8.99
N THR A 87 -14.66 -7.86 -7.98
CA THR A 87 -14.81 -6.40 -8.03
C THR A 87 -13.91 -5.79 -9.11
N LEU A 88 -12.63 -6.15 -9.14
CA LEU A 88 -11.70 -5.69 -10.18
C LEU A 88 -12.19 -6.05 -11.59
N LEU A 89 -12.64 -7.29 -11.79
CA LEU A 89 -13.15 -7.75 -13.10
C LEU A 89 -14.46 -7.06 -13.48
N LYS A 90 -15.27 -6.61 -12.52
CA LYS A 90 -16.44 -5.77 -12.77
C LYS A 90 -16.01 -4.39 -13.27
N TRP A 91 -15.09 -3.73 -12.58
CA TRP A 91 -14.58 -2.41 -12.98
C TRP A 91 -13.94 -2.41 -14.36
N SER A 92 -13.22 -3.48 -14.69
CA SER A 92 -12.66 -3.58 -16.04
C SER A 92 -13.73 -3.78 -17.12
N ARG A 93 -14.80 -4.54 -16.85
CA ARG A 93 -15.95 -4.64 -17.76
C ARG A 93 -16.70 -3.32 -17.93
N GLU A 94 -16.70 -2.49 -16.89
CA GLU A 94 -17.30 -1.15 -16.89
C GLU A 94 -16.38 -0.09 -17.52
N GLY A 95 -15.17 -0.46 -17.95
CA GLY A 95 -14.20 0.46 -18.58
C GLY A 95 -13.47 1.39 -17.61
N LEU A 96 -13.57 1.13 -16.30
CA LEU A 96 -12.89 1.94 -15.27
C LEU A 96 -11.39 1.66 -15.19
N ILE A 97 -10.98 0.43 -15.53
CA ILE A 97 -9.58 0.00 -15.54
C ILE A 97 -9.33 -0.85 -16.79
N ASP A 98 -8.33 -0.43 -17.56
CA ASP A 98 -7.92 -1.15 -18.76
C ASP A 98 -7.41 -2.57 -18.41
N SER A 99 -7.88 -3.55 -19.18
CA SER A 99 -7.35 -4.90 -19.14
C SER A 99 -7.15 -5.43 -20.54
N PHE A 100 -6.28 -6.42 -20.65
CA PHE A 100 -5.99 -7.10 -21.90
C PHE A 100 -6.00 -8.61 -21.70
N LYS A 101 -6.09 -9.35 -22.81
CA LYS A 101 -6.08 -10.81 -22.80
C LYS A 101 -4.70 -11.34 -23.17
N VAL A 102 -4.22 -12.29 -22.37
CA VAL A 102 -3.04 -13.11 -22.69
C VAL A 102 -3.50 -14.56 -22.71
N GLY A 103 -3.69 -15.10 -23.92
CA GLY A 103 -4.47 -16.32 -24.12
C GLY A 103 -5.89 -16.16 -23.55
N SER A 104 -6.32 -17.10 -22.72
CA SER A 104 -7.65 -17.05 -22.07
C SER A 104 -7.72 -16.14 -20.84
N HIS A 105 -6.57 -15.71 -20.29
CA HIS A 105 -6.51 -15.00 -19.02
C HIS A 105 -6.56 -13.49 -19.20
N THR A 106 -7.29 -12.82 -18.32
CA THR A 106 -7.25 -11.36 -18.20
C THR A 106 -6.00 -10.91 -17.44
N ARG A 107 -5.35 -9.86 -17.95
CA ARG A 107 -4.17 -9.22 -17.38
C ARG A 107 -4.38 -7.70 -17.29
N PHE A 108 -3.62 -7.08 -16.41
CA PHE A 108 -3.66 -5.63 -16.14
C PHE A 108 -2.24 -5.08 -16.21
N ARG A 109 -2.06 -3.85 -16.73
CA ARG A 109 -0.74 -3.21 -16.66
C ARG A 109 -0.55 -2.65 -15.26
N ARG A 110 0.65 -2.84 -14.72
CA ARG A 110 1.03 -2.33 -13.40
C ARG A 110 0.83 -0.81 -13.28
N GLU A 111 1.18 -0.07 -14.33
CA GLU A 111 1.02 1.38 -14.36
C GLU A 111 -0.44 1.83 -14.24
N ASP A 112 -1.37 1.12 -14.90
CA ASP A 112 -2.79 1.44 -14.87
C ASP A 112 -3.37 1.18 -13.48
N ILE A 113 -2.96 0.09 -12.82
CA ILE A 113 -3.37 -0.23 -11.45
C ILE A 113 -2.84 0.81 -10.45
N ILE A 114 -1.57 1.21 -10.56
CA ILE A 114 -0.98 2.24 -9.69
C ILE A 114 -1.66 3.59 -9.91
N ARG A 115 -1.92 3.97 -11.16
CA ARG A 115 -2.63 5.21 -11.51
C ARG A 115 -4.02 5.22 -10.90
N PHE A 116 -4.80 4.15 -11.11
CA PHE A 116 -6.14 4.02 -10.56
C PHE A 116 -6.18 4.10 -9.04
N ARG A 117 -5.24 3.42 -8.35
CA ARG A 117 -5.11 3.49 -6.88
C ARG A 117 -4.86 4.92 -6.42
N THR A 118 -3.95 5.62 -7.08
CA THR A 118 -3.55 6.98 -6.71
C THR A 118 -4.69 7.97 -6.88
N GLU A 119 -5.43 7.85 -7.99
CA GLU A 119 -6.61 8.68 -8.27
C GLU A 119 -7.70 8.48 -7.22
N ARG A 120 -8.04 7.22 -6.92
CA ARG A 120 -9.03 6.88 -5.90
C ARG A 120 -8.63 7.35 -4.51
N GLU A 121 -7.35 7.25 -4.15
CA GLU A 121 -6.85 7.77 -2.87
C GLU A 121 -6.94 9.30 -2.80
N ARG A 122 -6.79 9.99 -3.94
CA ARG A 122 -6.99 11.43 -4.02
C ARG A 122 -8.47 11.79 -3.84
N GLU A 123 -9.37 11.09 -4.51
CA GLU A 123 -10.82 11.27 -4.37
C GLU A 123 -11.28 11.04 -2.92
N ARG A 124 -10.81 9.95 -2.29
CA ARG A 124 -11.11 9.64 -0.89
C ARG A 124 -10.68 10.77 0.05
N ARG A 125 -9.47 11.30 -0.14
CA ARG A 125 -8.97 12.44 0.65
C ARG A 125 -9.76 13.72 0.39
N GLN A 126 -10.18 13.98 -0.84
CA GLN A 126 -11.01 15.13 -1.18
C GLN A 126 -12.38 15.05 -0.50
N ALA A 127 -13.07 13.92 -0.62
CA ALA A 127 -14.36 13.71 0.04
C ALA A 127 -14.27 13.83 1.57
N PHE A 128 -13.19 13.29 2.17
CA PHE A 128 -12.96 13.43 3.60
C PHE A 128 -12.74 14.89 4.03
N ASN A 129 -11.98 15.66 3.24
CA ASN A 129 -11.77 17.09 3.50
C ASN A 129 -13.06 17.91 3.35
N GLU A 130 -13.90 17.55 2.39
CA GLU A 130 -15.21 18.20 2.18
C GLU A 130 -16.14 17.94 3.38
N LEU A 131 -16.24 16.70 3.87
CA LEU A 131 -16.99 16.38 5.08
C LEU A 131 -16.48 17.16 6.31
N ARG A 132 -15.16 17.22 6.51
CA ARG A 132 -14.57 17.99 7.62
C ARG A 132 -14.85 19.50 7.48
N ALA A 133 -14.87 20.02 6.26
CA ALA A 133 -15.18 21.43 6.01
C ALA A 133 -16.64 21.77 6.31
N LEU A 134 -17.57 20.83 6.08
CA LEU A 134 -18.98 20.97 6.46
C LEU A 134 -19.15 20.95 7.99
N ASP A 135 -18.50 20.02 8.70
CA ASP A 135 -18.55 19.94 10.17
C ASP A 135 -17.98 21.23 10.83
N ALA A 136 -16.91 21.81 10.27
CA ALA A 136 -16.32 23.05 10.79
C ALA A 136 -17.19 24.30 10.52
N ALA A 137 -18.04 24.26 9.49
CA ALA A 137 -18.99 25.34 9.20
C ALA A 137 -20.21 25.30 10.15
N ASP A 138 -20.63 24.12 10.60
CA ASP A 138 -21.72 23.97 11.57
C ASP A 138 -21.29 24.40 12.99
N ASP A 139 -20.05 24.12 13.40
CA ASP A 139 -19.52 24.54 14.72
C ASP A 139 -19.32 26.07 14.84
N THR A 140 -19.09 26.77 13.73
CA THR A 140 -18.97 28.24 13.73
C THR A 140 -20.32 28.96 13.75
N ALA A 141 -21.42 28.28 13.44
CA ALA A 141 -22.77 28.82 13.53
C ALA A 141 -23.33 28.79 14.97
N LEU A 142 -22.90 27.83 15.80
CA LEU A 142 -23.35 27.67 17.20
C LEU A 142 -22.69 28.62 18.20
N LEU A 143 -21.63 29.35 17.80
CA LEU A 143 -20.93 30.32 18.65
C LEU A 143 -21.35 31.78 18.44
N ASN A 144 -22.34 32.01 17.56
CA ASN A 144 -22.82 33.35 17.18
C ASN A 144 -24.29 33.61 17.59
N GLU A 145 -24.77 33.02 18.68
CA GLU A 145 -26.04 33.39 19.34
C GLU A 145 -25.83 33.87 20.78
#